data_AF-A0A8C6WAW7-F1
#
_entry.id   AF-A0A8C6WAW7-F1
#
_cell.length_a   1.000
_cell.length_b   1.000
_cell.length_c   1.000
_cell.angle_alpha   90.00
_cell.angle_beta   90.00
_cell.angle_gamma   90.00
#
_symmetry.space_group_name_H-M   'P 1'
#
loop_
_entity.id
_entity.type
_entity.pdbx_description
1 polymer ?
#
loop_
_entity_poly.entity_id
_entity_poly.type
_entity_poly.pdbx_seq_one_letter_code
_entity_poly.pdbx_strand_id
1 'polypeptide(L)' 'MGKKKITKRSKIKYSVDIPLDKTMVNKDVFRDPALKCKARHEAKVKFEERYKMGKNKWFFQKLRF' A
#
# COMPACT_ATOMS: atom_id res chain seq x y z
N MET A 1 -33.47 -6.78 22.48
CA MET A 1 -32.53 -5.65 22.31
C MET A 1 -31.27 -6.16 21.59
N GLY A 2 -31.22 -6.03 20.26
CA GLY A 2 -30.15 -6.64 19.44
C GLY A 2 -28.88 -5.79 19.40
N LYS A 3 -27.72 -6.41 19.62
CA LYS A 3 -26.40 -5.75 19.49
C LYS A 3 -26.21 -5.31 18.03
N LYS A 4 -26.17 -4.00 17.78
CA LYS A 4 -25.77 -3.43 16.47
C LYS A 4 -24.32 -3.85 16.19
N LYS A 5 -24.12 -4.71 15.18
CA LYS A 5 -22.79 -4.96 14.60
C LYS A 5 -22.28 -3.64 14.01
N ILE A 6 -21.31 -3.03 14.67
CA ILE A 6 -20.57 -1.89 14.14
C ILE A 6 -19.71 -2.45 13.01
N THR A 7 -20.19 -2.35 11.77
CA THR A 7 -19.37 -2.63 10.59
C THR A 7 -18.30 -1.54 10.51
N LYS A 8 -17.02 -1.92 10.63
CA LYS A 8 -15.89 -1.00 10.44
C LYS A 8 -16.02 -0.38 9.05
N ARG A 9 -16.44 0.88 8.97
CA ARG A 9 -16.49 1.64 7.72
C ARG A 9 -15.05 1.89 7.27
N SER A 10 -14.63 1.32 6.15
CA SER A 10 -13.37 1.63 5.49
C SER A 10 -13.40 3.04 4.92
N LYS A 11 -12.33 3.81 5.13
CA LYS A 11 -12.27 5.23 4.74
C LYS A 11 -12.34 5.44 3.22
N ILE A 12 -11.90 4.45 2.43
CA ILE A 12 -11.92 4.43 0.97
C ILE A 12 -12.52 3.09 0.51
N LYS A 13 -13.35 3.11 -0.54
CA LYS A 13 -14.04 1.90 -1.06
C LYS A 13 -13.10 0.93 -1.79
N TYR A 14 -11.97 1.41 -2.31
CA TYR A 14 -11.02 0.61 -3.09
C TYR A 14 -9.92 0.02 -2.21
N SER A 15 -9.58 -1.24 -2.45
CA SER A 15 -8.40 -1.90 -1.89
C SER A 15 -7.36 -2.17 -2.99
N VAL A 16 -6.09 -2.21 -2.60
CA VAL A 16 -4.97 -2.50 -3.50
C VAL A 16 -4.22 -3.68 -2.91
N ASP A 17 -4.32 -4.83 -3.56
CA ASP A 17 -3.67 -6.07 -3.12
C ASP A 17 -2.27 -6.16 -3.74
N ILE A 18 -1.26 -5.71 -3.01
CA ILE A 18 0.13 -5.76 -3.44
C ILE A 18 0.90 -6.58 -2.40
N PRO A 19 1.52 -7.70 -2.82
CA PRO A 19 2.41 -8.44 -1.94
C PRO A 19 3.67 -7.61 -1.71
N LEU A 20 3.76 -6.98 -0.55
CA LEU A 20 4.98 -6.35 -0.06
C LEU A 20 5.65 -7.29 0.93
N ASP A 21 6.98 -7.45 0.81
CA ASP A 21 7.72 -8.22 1.81
C ASP A 21 7.73 -7.44 3.12
N LYS A 22 7.11 -8.02 4.15
CA LYS A 22 6.99 -7.43 5.48
C LYS A 22 8.33 -7.40 6.21
N THR A 23 9.29 -8.22 5.79
CA THR A 23 10.64 -8.22 6.38
C THR A 23 11.42 -6.98 5.95
N MET A 24 11.23 -6.56 4.70
CA MET A 24 11.92 -5.41 4.11
C MET A 24 11.14 -4.09 4.27
N VAL A 25 9.81 -4.13 4.21
CA VAL A 25 8.93 -2.97 4.45
C VAL A 25 8.35 -3.07 5.86
N ASN A 26 9.18 -2.77 6.85
CA ASN A 26 8.84 -2.79 8.27
C ASN A 26 8.99 -1.41 8.94
N LYS A 27 8.69 -1.32 10.25
CA LYS A 27 8.82 -0.08 11.04
C LYS A 27 10.26 0.21 11.48
N ASP A 28 11.11 -0.80 11.58
CA ASP A 28 12.49 -0.68 12.03
C ASP A 28 13.40 -0.07 10.95
N VAL A 29 12.96 -0.13 9.69
CA VAL A 29 13.59 0.50 8.52
C VAL A 29 13.78 2.02 8.69
N PHE A 30 12.99 2.68 9.54
CA PHE A 30 13.16 4.12 9.79
C PHE A 30 14.40 4.47 10.63
N ARG A 31 15.06 3.48 11.24
CA ARG A 31 16.28 3.68 12.04
C ARG A 31 17.52 3.96 11.20
N ASP A 32 17.57 3.39 9.99
CA ASP A 32 18.73 3.49 9.10
C ASP A 32 18.31 3.99 7.70
N PRO A 33 18.92 5.09 7.20
CA PRO A 33 18.60 5.61 5.87
C PRO A 33 18.88 4.63 4.72
N ALA A 34 19.88 3.74 4.86
CA ALA A 34 20.18 2.71 3.87
C ALA A 34 19.08 1.65 3.80
N LEU A 35 18.54 1.22 4.94
CA LEU A 35 17.38 0.32 4.99
C LEU A 35 16.16 1.00 4.36
N LYS A 36 15.93 2.29 4.66
CA LYS A 36 14.83 3.07 4.05
C LYS A 36 14.98 3.20 2.54
N CYS A 37 16.21 3.26 2.03
CA CYS A 37 16.46 3.26 0.60
C CYS A 37 16.05 1.92 -0.03
N LYS A 38 16.46 0.80 0.57
CA LYS A 38 16.12 -0.56 0.09
C LYS A 38 14.61 -0.80 0.10
N ALA A 39 13.92 -0.47 1.20
CA ALA A 39 12.47 -0.64 1.30
C ALA A 39 11.69 0.20 0.27
N ARG A 40 12.14 1.44 0.00
CA ARG A 40 11.54 2.28 -1.05
C ARG A 40 11.76 1.70 -2.44
N HIS A 41 12.96 1.17 -2.71
CA HIS A 41 13.28 0.56 -3.99
C HIS A 41 12.40 -0.66 -4.26
N GLU A 42 12.25 -1.54 -3.28
CA GLU A 42 11.39 -2.72 -3.41
C GLU A 42 9.92 -2.34 -3.64
N ALA A 43 9.38 -1.40 -2.86
CA ALA A 43 8.02 -0.91 -3.05
C ALA A 43 7.84 -0.32 -4.46
N LYS A 44 8.82 0.45 -4.94
CA LYS A 44 8.81 1.04 -6.29
C LYS A 44 8.72 -0.04 -7.38
N VAL A 45 9.54 -1.08 -7.31
CA VAL A 45 9.53 -2.18 -8.29
C VAL A 45 8.15 -2.84 -8.34
N LYS A 46 7.56 -3.16 -7.18
CA LYS A 46 6.22 -3.78 -7.11
C LYS A 46 5.10 -2.88 -7.64
N PHE A 47 5.18 -1.57 -7.38
CA PHE A 47 4.23 -0.61 -7.93
C PHE A 47 4.35 -0.49 -9.45
N GLU A 48 5.57 -0.46 -9.99
CA GLU A 48 5.81 -0.41 -11.44
C GLU A 48 5.31 -1.67 -12.16
N GLU A 49 5.55 -2.86 -11.60
CA GLU A 49 5.01 -4.12 -12.11
C GLU A 49 3.48 -4.07 -12.22
N ARG A 50 2.80 -3.65 -11.13
CA ARG A 50 1.33 -3.54 -11.10
C ARG A 50 0.78 -2.49 -12.07
N TYR A 51 1.48 -1.37 -12.20
CA TYR A 51 1.11 -0.31 -13.14
C TYR A 51 1.18 -0.81 -14.59
N LYS A 52 2.26 -1.50 -14.96
CA LYS A 52 2.43 -2.10 -16.30
C LYS A 52 1.36 -3.16 -16.60
N MET A 53 0.90 -3.90 -15.58
CA MET A 53 -0.23 -4.83 -15.70
C MET A 53 -1.60 -4.15 -15.89
N GLY A 54 -1.69 -2.82 -15.78
CA GLY A 54 -2.95 -2.07 -15.96
C GLY A 54 -3.98 -2.27 -14.85
N LYS A 55 -3.58 -2.83 -13.70
CA LYS A 55 -4.45 -3.05 -12.54
C LYS A 55 -4.44 -1.82 -11.62
N ASN A 56 -5.51 -1.64 -10.84
CA ASN A 56 -5.63 -0.56 -9.84
C ASN A 56 -5.43 0.86 -10.44
N LYS A 57 -5.96 1.11 -11.66
CA LYS A 57 -5.80 2.38 -12.39
C LYS A 57 -6.09 3.63 -11.54
N TRP A 58 -7.17 3.60 -10.76
CA TRP A 58 -7.54 4.72 -9.87
C TRP A 58 -6.45 5.07 -8.86
N PHE A 59 -5.73 4.07 -8.33
CA PHE A 59 -4.65 4.28 -7.36
C PHE A 59 -3.41 4.94 -7.99
N PHE A 60 -3.14 4.65 -9.26
CA PHE A 60 -2.00 5.21 -10.00
C PHE A 60 -2.34 6.53 -10.72
N GLN A 61 -3.59 6.97 -10.67
CA GLN A 61 -4.01 8.26 -11.23
C GLN A 61 -3.76 9.38 -10.22
N LYS A 62 -3.20 10.50 -10.68
CA LYS A 62 -3.03 11.70 -9.86
C LYS A 62 -4.41 12.26 -9.47
N LEU A 63 -4.65 12.43 -8.17
CA LEU A 63 -5.84 13.11 -7.64
C LEU A 63 -5.79 14.59 -8.03
N ARG A 64 -6.94 15.13 -8.45
CA ARG A 64 -7.15 16.55 -8.74
C ARG A 64 -7.79 17.19 -7.51
N PHE A 65 -7.05 18.05 -6.84
CA PHE A 65 -7.50 18.89 -5.73
C PHE A 65 -7.30 20.35 -6.12
#